data_AF-A0A385MXH2-F1
#
_entry.id   AF-A0A385MXH2-F1
#
_cell.length_a   1.000
_cell.length_b   1.000
_cell.length_c   1.000
_cell.angle_alpha   90.00
_cell.angle_beta   90.00
_cell.angle_gamma   90.00
#
_symmetry.space_group_name_H-M   'P 1'
#
loop_
_entity.id
_entity.type
_entity.pdbx_description
1 polymer ?
#
loop_
_entity_poly.entity_id
_entity_poly.type
_entity_poly.pdbx_seq_one_letter_code
_entity_poly.pdbx_strand_id
1 'polypeptide(L)' 'MANFLRKRDKANQDMDVSNEHLKSLLEKTDEAFQALLKEPDSDELNDAYEAARVELNSYISSMRHNLAQRLK' A
#
# COMPACT_ATOMS: atom_id res chain seq x y z
N MET A 1 10.36 32.97 -2.21
CA MET A 1 11.15 31.87 -1.58
C MET A 1 10.30 30.98 -0.66
N ALA A 2 9.43 31.53 0.19
CA ALA A 2 8.57 30.76 1.12
C ALA A 2 7.62 29.73 0.46
N ASN A 3 7.05 30.04 -0.71
CA ASN A 3 6.13 29.11 -1.42
C ASN A 3 6.81 27.83 -1.95
N PHE A 4 8.12 27.87 -2.21
CA PHE A 4 8.83 26.72 -2.77
C PHE A 4 9.20 25.69 -1.70
N LEU A 5 9.59 26.17 -0.52
CA LEU A 5 9.87 25.34 0.66
C LEU A 5 8.58 24.64 1.15
N ARG A 6 7.47 25.38 1.26
CA ARG A 6 6.17 24.81 1.65
C ARG A 6 5.67 23.71 0.70
N LYS A 7 5.92 23.84 -0.59
CA LYS A 7 5.56 22.80 -1.59
C LYS A 7 6.41 21.54 -1.43
N ARG A 8 7.70 21.68 -1.08
CA ARG A 8 8.61 20.55 -0.83
C ARG A 8 8.23 19.79 0.43
N ASP A 9 7.93 20.49 1.52
CA ASP A 9 7.57 19.85 2.80
C ASP A 9 6.27 19.04 2.68
N LYS A 10 5.29 19.57 1.93
CA LYS A 10 4.05 18.84 1.66
C LYS A 10 4.28 17.57 0.83
N ALA A 11 5.15 17.62 -0.19
CA ALA A 11 5.45 16.44 -1.00
C ALA A 11 6.16 15.34 -0.20
N ASN A 12 7.03 15.71 0.74
CA ASN A 12 7.68 14.78 1.65
C ASN A 12 6.67 14.12 2.61
N GLN A 13 5.76 14.90 3.20
CA GLN A 13 4.69 14.35 4.04
C GLN A 13 3.76 13.41 3.26
N ASP A 14 3.34 13.79 2.05
CA ASP A 14 2.48 12.95 1.21
C ASP A 14 3.18 11.62 0.84
N MET A 15 4.52 11.63 0.68
CA MET A 15 5.31 10.42 0.44
C MET A 15 5.47 9.55 1.70
N ASP A 16 5.68 10.13 2.87
CA ASP A 16 5.82 9.38 4.12
C ASP A 16 4.52 8.67 4.49
N VAL A 17 3.37 9.36 4.38
CA VAL A 17 2.04 8.76 4.57
C VAL A 17 1.80 7.62 3.57
N SER A 18 2.26 7.80 2.32
CA SER A 18 2.14 6.76 1.30
C SER A 18 2.95 5.51 1.64
N ASN A 19 4.13 5.69 2.25
CA ASN A 19 4.99 4.60 2.71
C ASN A 19 4.42 3.89 3.94
N GLU A 20 3.82 4.61 4.88
CA GLU A 20 3.15 4.02 6.05
C GLU A 20 1.96 3.15 5.63
N HIS A 21 1.12 3.65 4.73
CA HIS A 21 0.00 2.87 4.23
C HIS A 21 0.45 1.63 3.44
N LEU A 22 1.50 1.75 2.62
CA LEU A 22 2.08 0.60 1.92
C LEU A 22 2.57 -0.48 2.90
N LYS A 23 3.26 -0.07 3.97
CA LYS A 23 3.74 -0.99 5.02
C LYS A 23 2.58 -1.71 5.69
N SER A 24 1.53 -0.98 6.06
CA SER A 24 0.34 -1.58 6.68
C SER A 24 -0.35 -2.60 5.75
N LEU A 25 -0.45 -2.31 4.45
CA LEU A 25 -1.02 -3.25 3.48
C LEU A 25 -0.15 -4.51 3.30
N LEU A 26 1.18 -4.36 3.34
CA LEU A 26 2.11 -5.49 3.31
C LEU A 26 1.98 -6.36 4.56
N GLU A 27 1.99 -5.75 5.74
CA GLU A 27 1.82 -6.45 7.03
C GLU A 27 0.50 -7.22 7.07
N LYS A 28 -0.61 -6.59 6.66
CA LYS A 28 -1.93 -7.24 6.56
C LYS A 28 -1.94 -8.43 5.61
N THR A 29 -1.27 -8.29 4.46
CA THR A 29 -1.18 -9.38 3.47
C THR A 29 -0.35 -10.55 4.00
N ASP A 30 0.77 -10.25 4.67
CA ASP A 30 1.65 -11.25 5.28
C ASP A 30 0.94 -11.99 6.44
N GLU A 31 0.20 -11.27 7.29
CA GLU A 31 -0.59 -11.88 8.37
C GLU A 31 -1.67 -12.82 7.83
N ALA A 32 -2.43 -12.38 6.81
CA ALA A 32 -3.45 -13.21 6.17
C ALA A 32 -2.83 -14.44 5.49
N PHE A 33 -1.68 -14.27 4.84
CA PHE A 33 -0.95 -15.39 4.24
C PHE A 33 -0.45 -16.38 5.29
N GLN A 34 0.11 -15.90 6.42
CA GLN A 34 0.54 -16.77 7.50
C GLN A 34 -0.62 -17.51 8.17
N ALA A 35 -1.79 -16.89 8.26
CA ALA A 35 -3.00 -17.57 8.73
C ALA A 35 -3.40 -18.68 7.75
N LEU A 36 -3.46 -18.37 6.45
CA LEU A 36 -3.78 -19.35 5.41
C LEU A 36 -2.78 -20.51 5.35
N LEU A 37 -1.49 -20.28 5.58
CA LEU A 37 -0.48 -21.34 5.66
C LEU A 37 -0.73 -22.35 6.79
N LYS A 38 -1.40 -21.93 7.87
CA LYS A 38 -1.77 -22.81 8.98
C LYS A 38 -2.99 -23.66 8.66
N GLU A 39 -3.93 -23.11 7.90
CA GLU A 39 -5.18 -23.78 7.50
C GLU A 39 -5.45 -23.54 5.99
N PRO A 40 -4.75 -24.26 5.09
CA PRO A 40 -4.82 -24.01 3.64
C PRO A 40 -6.17 -24.31 3.00
N ASP A 41 -6.96 -25.17 3.63
CA ASP A 41 -8.29 -25.58 3.17
C ASP A 41 -9.40 -24.63 3.66
N SER A 42 -9.04 -23.56 4.38
CA SER A 42 -10.00 -22.58 4.87
C SER A 42 -10.33 -21.55 3.79
N ASP A 43 -11.54 -21.65 3.24
CA ASP A 43 -12.08 -20.68 2.28
C ASP A 43 -12.08 -19.25 2.86
N GLU A 44 -12.38 -19.09 4.15
CA GLU A 44 -12.39 -17.79 4.82
C GLU A 44 -10.99 -17.14 4.86
N LEU A 45 -9.96 -17.92 5.18
CA LEU A 45 -8.58 -17.41 5.20
C LEU A 45 -8.05 -17.14 3.79
N ASN A 46 -8.49 -17.94 2.81
CA ASN A 46 -8.16 -17.71 1.42
C ASN A 46 -8.80 -16.42 0.90
N ASP A 47 -10.07 -16.19 1.20
CA ASP A 47 -10.78 -14.95 0.87
C ASP A 47 -10.14 -13.73 1.55
N ALA A 48 -9.73 -13.86 2.82
CA ALA A 48 -9.04 -12.80 3.55
C ALA A 48 -7.68 -12.44 2.92
N TYR A 49 -6.91 -13.47 2.53
CA TYR A 49 -5.63 -13.27 1.83
C TYR A 49 -5.83 -12.61 0.45
N GLU A 50 -6.76 -13.11 -0.36
CA GLU A 50 -7.02 -12.54 -1.68
C GLU A 50 -7.56 -11.11 -1.58
N ALA A 51 -8.41 -10.80 -0.60
CA ALA A 51 -8.86 -9.43 -0.35
C ALA A 51 -7.69 -8.50 -0.01
N ALA A 52 -6.79 -8.90 0.90
CA ALA A 52 -5.61 -8.12 1.26
C ALA A 52 -4.66 -7.92 0.06
N ARG A 53 -4.47 -8.97 -0.74
CA ARG A 53 -3.64 -8.95 -1.94
C ARG A 53 -4.21 -8.02 -3.03
N VAL A 54 -5.52 -8.02 -3.23
CA VAL A 54 -6.19 -7.10 -4.17
C VAL A 54 -6.04 -5.66 -3.72
N GLU A 55 -6.22 -5.39 -2.42
CA GLU A 55 -6.05 -4.06 -1.83
C GLU A 55 -4.62 -3.52 -2.03
N LEU A 56 -3.61 -4.34 -1.72
CA LEU A 56 -2.20 -4.03 -1.94
C LEU A 56 -1.89 -3.72 -3.41
N ASN A 57 -2.34 -4.58 -4.33
CA ASN A 57 -2.10 -4.39 -5.77
C ASN A 57 -2.77 -3.13 -6.31
N SER A 58 -3.99 -2.83 -5.86
CA SER A 58 -4.73 -1.62 -6.23
C SER A 58 -3.99 -0.37 -5.77
N TYR A 59 -3.48 -0.39 -4.53
CA TYR A 59 -2.71 0.72 -3.97
C TYR A 59 -1.39 0.94 -4.70
N ILE A 60 -0.62 -0.12 -4.96
CA ILE A 60 0.64 -0.04 -5.73
C ILE A 60 0.38 0.50 -7.14
N SER A 61 -0.68 0.04 -7.81
CA SER A 61 -1.05 0.52 -9.15
C SER A 61 -1.38 2.00 -9.14
N SER A 62 -2.16 2.45 -8.16
CA SER A 62 -2.51 3.86 -7.96
C SER A 62 -1.28 4.72 -7.65
N MET A 63 -0.39 4.25 -6.78
CA MET A 63 0.86 4.92 -6.45
C MET A 63 1.77 5.07 -7.68
N ARG A 64 1.96 3.99 -8.45
CA ARG A 64 2.74 4.01 -9.71
C ARG A 64 2.14 4.99 -10.71
N HIS A 65 0.81 5.01 -10.84
CA HIS A 65 0.12 5.97 -11.70
C HIS A 65 0.41 7.41 -11.26
N ASN A 66 0.24 7.71 -9.97
CA ASN A 66 0.53 9.04 -9.42
C ASN A 66 1.98 9.48 -9.61
N LEU A 67 2.95 8.56 -9.43
CA LEU A 67 4.36 8.83 -9.68
C LEU A 67 4.62 9.11 -11.16
N ALA A 68 4.02 8.32 -12.07
CA ALA A 68 4.17 8.52 -13.51
C ALA A 68 3.61 9.89 -13.97
N GLN A 69 2.54 10.40 -13.34
CA GLN A 69 2.01 11.73 -13.61
C GLN A 69 2.93 12.86 -13.13
N ARG A 70 3.67 12.64 -12.03
CA ARG A 70 4.63 13.64 -11.50
C ARG A 70 5.94 13.71 -12.29
N LEU A 71 6.26 12.66 -13.06
CA LEU A 71 7.48 12.56 -13.87
C LEU A 71 7.28 12.97 -15.34
N LYS A 72 6.04 13.26 -15.76
CA LYS A 72 5.70 13.89 -17.05
C LYS A 72 5.72 15.41 -16.94
#